data_AF-A0A9P7A4A9-F1
#
_entry.id   AF-A0A9P7A4A9-F1
#
_cell.length_a   1.000
_cell.length_b   1.000
_cell.length_c   1.000
_cell.angle_alpha   90.00
_cell.angle_beta   90.00
_cell.angle_gamma   90.00
#
_symmetry.space_group_name_H-M   'P 1'
#
loop_
_entity.id
_entity.type
_entity.pdbx_description
1 polymer ?
#
loop_
_entity_poly.entity_id
_entity_poly.type
_entity_poly.pdbx_seq_one_letter_code
_entity_poly.pdbx_strand_id
1 'polypeptide(L)'
;SEISDGINAKSVLSRILSVPIALTMGQVLGVSKELSGLLVEMIKPRTVARGETHLTYIPKLGNENMANNFRIKGNSEAWMREALIELPIKIGGNSLKAVIDTGSQLNIVLEEMYEKIIKLPI
;
A
#
# COMPACT_ATOMS: atom_id res chain seq x y z
N SER A 1 -45.98 -13.68 -46.49
CA SER A 1 -45.38 -13.58 -45.15
C SER A 1 -45.12 -14.95 -44.49
N GLU A 2 -44.92 -16.02 -45.25
CA GLU A 2 -44.80 -17.40 -44.71
C GLU A 2 -43.40 -17.77 -44.20
N ILE A 3 -42.37 -16.94 -44.47
CA ILE A 3 -40.99 -17.24 -44.03
C ILE A 3 -40.81 -17.00 -42.51
N SER A 4 -41.70 -16.22 -41.88
CA SER A 4 -41.55 -15.81 -40.48
C SER A 4 -42.09 -16.81 -39.44
N ASP A 5 -42.96 -17.75 -39.83
CA ASP A 5 -43.62 -18.68 -38.89
C ASP A 5 -42.77 -19.92 -38.58
N GLY A 6 -41.79 -20.26 -39.42
CA GLY A 6 -40.90 -21.41 -39.22
C GLY A 6 -39.64 -21.11 -38.40
N ILE A 7 -39.37 -19.83 -38.10
CA ILE A 7 -38.15 -19.40 -37.41
C ILE A 7 -38.49 -19.17 -35.94
N ASN A 8 -38.14 -20.14 -35.11
CA ASN A 8 -38.28 -20.01 -33.67
C ASN A 8 -37.37 -18.88 -33.16
N ALA A 9 -37.94 -17.70 -32.90
CA ALA A 9 -37.19 -16.53 -32.44
C ALA A 9 -36.35 -16.79 -31.18
N LYS A 10 -36.80 -17.69 -30.29
CA LYS A 10 -36.02 -18.08 -29.10
C LYS A 10 -34.77 -18.89 -29.47
N SER A 11 -34.82 -19.72 -30.51
CA SER A 11 -33.67 -20.51 -30.96
C SER A 11 -32.65 -19.66 -31.73
N VAL A 12 -33.09 -18.60 -32.41
CA VAL A 12 -32.20 -17.62 -33.04
C VAL A 12 -31.53 -16.76 -31.97
N LEU A 13 -32.29 -16.26 -30.98
CA LEU A 13 -31.74 -15.48 -29.88
C LEU A 13 -30.71 -16.28 -29.08
N SER A 14 -30.99 -17.55 -28.77
CA SER A 14 -30.01 -18.39 -28.05
C SER A 14 -28.73 -18.59 -28.86
N ARG A 15 -28.82 -18.77 -30.18
CA ARG A 15 -27.66 -18.83 -31.07
C ARG A 15 -26.86 -17.53 -31.05
N ILE A 16 -27.52 -16.36 -31.10
CA ILE A 16 -26.86 -15.05 -31.03
C ILE A 16 -26.15 -14.86 -29.69
N LEU A 17 -26.84 -15.17 -28.58
CA LEU A 17 -26.27 -15.05 -27.24
C LEU A 17 -25.11 -16.02 -26.97
N SER A 18 -25.02 -17.09 -27.74
CA SER A 18 -23.96 -18.10 -27.63
C SER A 18 -22.74 -17.77 -28.50
N VAL A 19 -22.77 -16.69 -29.30
CA VAL A 19 -21.63 -16.27 -30.11
C VAL A 19 -20.51 -15.79 -29.18
N PRO A 20 -19.29 -16.35 -29.27
CA PRO A 20 -18.14 -15.83 -28.52
C PRO A 20 -17.76 -14.45 -29.06
N ILE A 21 -17.69 -13.47 -28.17
CA ILE A 21 -17.28 -12.10 -28.51
C ILE A 21 -15.93 -11.83 -27.87
N ALA A 22 -14.97 -11.38 -28.67
CA ALA A 22 -13.69 -10.91 -28.15
C ALA A 22 -13.90 -9.53 -27.51
N LEU A 23 -13.64 -9.42 -26.21
CA LEU A 23 -13.71 -8.17 -25.46
C LEU A 23 -12.35 -7.86 -24.84
N THR A 24 -12.03 -6.58 -24.72
CA THR A 24 -10.86 -6.16 -23.94
C THR A 24 -11.16 -6.27 -22.45
N MET A 25 -10.12 -6.49 -21.64
CA MET A 25 -10.25 -6.55 -20.18
C MET A 25 -10.94 -5.29 -19.62
N GLY A 26 -10.56 -4.10 -20.11
CA GLY A 26 -11.15 -2.84 -19.67
C GLY A 26 -12.65 -2.72 -19.97
N GLN A 27 -13.11 -3.26 -21.11
CA GLN A 27 -14.54 -3.30 -21.45
C GLN A 27 -15.31 -4.24 -20.52
N VAL A 28 -14.73 -5.38 -20.13
CA VAL A 28 -15.36 -6.32 -19.20
C VAL A 28 -15.44 -5.76 -17.77
N LEU A 29 -14.38 -5.09 -17.30
CA LEU A 29 -14.36 -4.49 -15.96
C LEU A 29 -15.21 -3.21 -15.88
N GLY A 30 -15.32 -2.46 -16.98
CA GLY A 30 -16.14 -1.24 -17.04
C GLY A 30 -17.65 -1.50 -16.96
N VAL A 31 -18.10 -2.71 -17.29
CA VAL A 31 -19.53 -3.07 -17.28
C VAL A 31 -20.00 -3.76 -16.00
N SER A 32 -19.09 -4.23 -15.13
CA SER A 32 -19.45 -4.88 -13.86
C SER A 32 -18.55 -4.41 -12.72
N LYS A 33 -19.18 -3.74 -11.75
CA LYS A 33 -18.54 -3.31 -10.50
C LYS A 33 -18.04 -4.51 -9.68
N GLU A 34 -18.76 -5.61 -9.72
CA GLU A 34 -18.44 -6.85 -9.02
C GLU A 34 -17.16 -7.50 -9.57
N LEU A 35 -17.05 -7.63 -10.90
CA LEU A 35 -15.84 -8.18 -11.54
C LEU A 35 -14.63 -7.26 -11.35
N SER A 36 -14.83 -5.94 -11.44
CA SER A 36 -13.79 -4.97 -11.11
C SER A 36 -13.32 -5.12 -9.66
N GLY A 37 -14.23 -5.34 -8.71
CA GLY A 37 -13.90 -5.56 -7.30
C GLY A 37 -13.06 -6.83 -7.10
N LEU A 38 -13.46 -7.95 -7.71
CA LEU A 38 -12.71 -9.20 -7.63
C LEU A 38 -11.29 -9.08 -8.20
N LEU A 39 -11.13 -8.37 -9.32
CA LEU A 39 -9.80 -8.14 -9.89
C LEU A 39 -8.95 -7.25 -8.97
N VAL A 40 -9.54 -6.19 -8.41
CA VAL A 40 -8.87 -5.33 -7.43
C VAL A 40 -8.39 -6.14 -6.22
N GLU A 41 -9.20 -7.09 -5.72
CA GLU A 41 -8.78 -7.99 -4.64
C GLU A 41 -7.67 -8.96 -5.05
N MET A 42 -7.70 -9.47 -6.29
CA MET A 42 -6.65 -10.35 -6.81
C MET A 42 -5.32 -9.64 -7.05
N ILE A 43 -5.33 -8.38 -7.49
CA ILE A 43 -4.11 -7.58 -7.68
C ILE A 43 -3.64 -6.91 -6.39
N LYS A 44 -4.51 -6.82 -5.37
CA LYS A 44 -4.18 -6.22 -4.10
C LYS A 44 -2.95 -6.95 -3.56
N PRO A 45 -1.83 -6.24 -3.33
CA PRO A 45 -0.66 -6.85 -2.74
C PRO A 45 -1.08 -7.50 -1.42
N ARG A 46 -1.04 -8.83 -1.36
CA ARG A 46 -1.12 -9.51 -0.08
C ARG A 46 0.15 -9.15 0.66
N THR A 47 0.01 -8.37 1.72
CA THR A 47 1.03 -8.28 2.74
C THR A 47 1.28 -9.71 3.19
N VAL A 48 2.38 -10.30 2.71
CA VAL A 48 2.91 -11.49 3.36
C VAL A 48 3.07 -11.07 4.81
N ALA A 49 2.32 -11.73 5.71
CA ALA A 49 2.67 -11.73 7.11
C ALA A 49 4.13 -12.15 7.09
N ARG A 50 5.00 -11.15 7.27
CA ARG A 50 6.42 -11.30 7.07
C ARG A 50 6.83 -12.20 8.20
N GLY A 51 6.90 -13.50 7.90
CA GLY A 51 7.54 -14.48 8.75
C GLY A 51 8.83 -13.81 9.19
N GLU A 52 8.90 -13.62 10.50
CA GLU A 52 9.84 -12.82 11.28
C GLU A 52 11.20 -12.67 10.60
N THR A 53 11.27 -11.77 9.63
CA THR A 53 12.50 -11.46 8.91
C THR A 53 12.67 -9.98 9.09
N HIS A 54 13.37 -9.64 10.15
CA HIS A 54 13.91 -8.32 10.43
C HIS A 54 14.71 -7.88 9.18
N LEU A 55 14.10 -7.07 8.32
CA LEU A 55 14.76 -6.43 7.18
C LEU A 55 15.23 -5.11 7.76
N THR A 56 16.44 -5.15 8.26
CA THR A 56 17.25 -3.98 8.50
C THR A 56 17.59 -3.39 7.13
N TYR A 57 16.86 -2.38 6.68
CA TYR A 57 17.33 -1.54 5.58
C TYR A 57 18.44 -0.65 6.13
N ILE A 58 19.69 -1.04 5.86
CA ILE A 58 20.88 -0.27 6.19
C ILE A 58 21.29 0.49 4.92
N PRO A 59 21.21 1.83 4.87
CA PRO A 59 21.81 2.58 3.78
C PRO A 59 23.33 2.34 3.83
N LYS A 60 23.89 1.72 2.79
CA LYS A 60 25.34 1.57 2.65
C LYS A 60 25.95 2.94 2.38
N LEU A 61 26.32 3.64 3.44
CA LEU A 61 27.32 4.71 3.39
C LEU A 61 28.54 4.19 4.14
N GLY A 62 29.63 4.01 3.40
CA GLY A 62 30.82 3.29 3.87
C GLY A 62 31.40 3.84 5.18
N ASN A 63 31.73 2.94 6.09
CA ASN A 63 33.11 2.57 6.36
C ASN A 63 33.10 1.26 7.15
N GLU A 64 34.01 0.35 6.81
CA GLU A 64 34.21 -0.89 7.54
C GLU A 64 34.64 -0.62 8.99
N ASN A 65 34.27 -1.53 9.91
CA ASN A 65 34.66 -1.57 11.33
C ASN A 65 33.73 -0.82 12.31
N MET A 66 32.56 -1.38 12.61
CA MET A 66 32.03 -1.54 13.98
C MET A 66 30.65 -2.20 13.95
N ALA A 67 30.65 -3.53 13.89
CA ALA A 67 29.45 -4.34 13.97
C ALA A 67 29.04 -4.57 15.43
N ASN A 68 27.72 -4.59 15.63
CA ASN A 68 26.99 -5.26 16.71
C ASN A 68 26.90 -4.54 18.06
N ASN A 69 25.85 -3.72 18.22
CA ASN A 69 24.80 -3.98 19.22
C ASN A 69 23.67 -2.95 19.13
N PHE A 70 22.65 -3.23 18.32
CA PHE A 70 21.34 -2.60 18.46
C PHE A 70 20.34 -3.65 18.96
N ARG A 71 20.05 -3.63 20.27
CA ARG A 71 19.05 -4.51 20.90
C ARG A 71 17.81 -3.69 21.21
N ILE A 72 16.72 -3.92 20.48
CA ILE A 72 15.40 -3.46 20.92
C ILE A 72 14.92 -4.42 22.02
N LYS A 73 14.84 -3.92 23.26
CA LYS A 73 14.23 -4.64 24.38
C LYS A 73 12.71 -4.52 24.26
N GLY A 74 12.11 -5.42 23.48
CA GLY A 74 10.65 -5.49 23.33
C GLY A 74 10.04 -6.27 24.48
N ASN A 75 9.35 -5.56 25.39
CA ASN A 75 8.42 -6.19 26.30
C ASN A 75 7.18 -6.56 25.45
N SER A 76 7.04 -7.85 25.20
CA SER A 76 5.88 -8.49 24.59
C SER A 76 4.64 -8.23 25.45
N GLU A 77 3.81 -7.24 25.10
CA GLU A 77 2.38 -7.15 25.48
C GLU A 77 1.67 -5.84 25.07
N ALA A 78 2.32 -4.89 24.39
CA ALA A 78 1.60 -3.76 23.79
C ALA A 78 1.15 -4.13 22.36
N TRP A 79 -0.09 -4.60 22.26
CA TRP A 79 -0.79 -4.90 21.01
C TRP A 79 -0.60 -3.81 19.96
N MET A 80 -0.37 -4.24 18.71
CA MET A 80 -0.53 -3.55 17.42
C MET A 80 -1.15 -2.15 17.44
N ARG A 81 -0.52 -1.17 18.11
CA ARG A 81 -0.70 0.23 17.75
C ARG A 81 -0.09 0.35 16.38
N GLU A 82 -0.88 0.76 15.39
CA GLU A 82 -0.43 0.95 14.01
C GLU A 82 0.97 1.56 14.03
N ALA A 83 1.95 0.77 13.61
CA ALA A 83 3.35 1.18 13.68
C ALA A 83 3.50 2.43 12.82
N LEU A 84 3.74 3.57 13.47
CA LEU A 84 3.94 4.84 12.78
C LEU A 84 5.19 4.76 11.92
N ILE A 85 5.20 5.47 10.80
CA ILE A 85 6.39 5.61 9.96
C ILE A 85 7.32 6.59 10.68
N GLU A 86 8.29 6.05 11.42
CA GLU A 86 9.28 6.83 12.17
C GLU A 86 10.60 6.91 11.41
N LEU A 87 11.17 8.11 11.28
CA LEU A 87 12.50 8.34 10.70
C LEU A 87 13.45 8.98 11.71
N PRO A 88 14.67 8.45 11.90
CA PRO A 88 15.71 9.15 12.61
C PRO A 88 16.25 10.30 11.75
N ILE A 89 16.17 11.53 12.25
CA ILE A 89 16.73 12.72 11.60
C ILE A 89 17.87 13.29 12.45
N LYS A 90 18.83 13.97 11.83
CA LYS A 90 19.93 14.64 12.55
C LYS A 90 19.86 16.15 12.31
N ILE A 91 19.88 16.93 13.38
CA ILE A 91 19.92 18.40 13.36
C ILE A 91 21.02 18.86 14.31
N GLY A 92 21.99 19.63 13.80
CA GLY A 92 23.10 20.14 14.61
C GLY A 92 23.92 19.04 15.31
N GLY A 93 24.02 17.84 14.70
CA GLY A 93 24.69 16.68 15.28
C GLY A 93 23.85 15.87 16.29
N ASN A 94 22.69 16.39 16.70
CA ASN A 94 21.76 15.70 17.59
C ASN A 94 20.75 14.87 16.79
N SER A 95 20.40 13.69 17.28
CA SER A 95 19.42 12.81 16.65
C SER A 95 18.02 13.05 17.21
N LEU A 96 17.04 13.17 16.33
CA LEU A 96 15.62 13.27 16.63
C LEU A 96 14.86 12.14 15.95
N LYS A 97 13.70 11.81 16.49
CA LYS A 97 12.75 10.90 15.86
C LYS A 97 11.62 11.73 15.27
N ALA A 98 11.44 11.65 13.96
CA ALA A 98 10.32 12.26 13.25
C ALA A 98 9.27 11.20 12.89
N VAL A 99 8.01 11.61 12.86
CA VAL A 99 6.89 10.79 12.35
C VAL A 99 6.50 11.35 10.99
N ILE A 100 6.35 10.46 10.00
CA ILE A 100 5.86 10.83 8.67
C ILE A 100 4.34 10.66 8.65
N ASP A 101 3.65 11.77 8.47
CA ASP A 101 2.20 11.83 8.32
C ASP A 101 1.86 12.51 6.99
N THR A 102 1.32 11.74 6.05
CA THR A 102 0.89 12.25 4.74
C THR A 102 -0.48 12.92 4.80
N GLY A 103 -1.22 12.80 5.91
CA GLY A 103 -2.53 13.43 6.13
C GLY A 103 -2.44 14.83 6.74
N SER A 104 -1.29 15.21 7.28
CA SER A 104 -1.07 16.52 7.89
C SER A 104 -0.55 17.55 6.87
N GLN A 105 -0.99 18.81 7.02
CA GLN A 105 -0.57 19.93 6.16
C GLN A 105 0.63 20.71 6.71
N LEU A 106 1.02 20.46 7.97
CA LEU A 106 2.04 21.20 8.68
C LEU A 106 3.02 20.26 9.38
N ASN A 107 4.29 20.67 9.40
CA ASN A 107 5.29 20.07 10.25
C ASN A 107 5.21 20.70 11.64
N ILE A 108 4.97 19.88 12.65
CA ILE A 108 4.84 20.32 14.03
C ILE A 108 6.03 19.77 14.81
N VAL A 109 6.61 20.62 15.66
CA VAL A 109 7.66 20.25 16.59
C VAL A 109 7.28 20.69 17.99
N LEU A 110 7.64 19.89 19.00
CA LEU A 110 7.51 20.28 20.40
C LEU A 110 8.44 21.48 20.67
N GLU A 111 7.93 22.48 21.39
CA GLU A 111 8.69 23.69 21.75
C GLU A 111 10.02 23.35 22.42
N GLU A 112 10.01 22.40 23.38
CA GLU A 112 11.23 21.92 24.04
C GLU A 112 12.28 21.41 23.04
N MET A 113 11.85 20.76 21.96
CA MET A 113 12.74 20.21 20.95
C MET A 113 13.33 21.30 20.05
N TYR A 114 12.52 22.32 19.75
CA TYR A 114 13.00 23.50 19.05
C TYR A 114 14.05 24.24 19.88
N GLU A 115 13.75 24.50 21.14
CA GLU A 115 14.62 25.22 22.08
C GLU A 115 15.89 24.44 22.45
N LYS A 116 15.88 23.11 22.47
CA LYS A 116 17.07 22.32 22.82
C LYS A 116 17.94 21.96 21.62
N ILE A 117 17.32 21.63 20.49
CA ILE A 117 18.00 20.94 19.39
C ILE A 117 17.98 21.73 18.10
N ILE A 118 16.83 22.25 17.68
CA ILE A 118 16.70 22.87 16.36
C ILE A 118 17.37 24.24 16.36
N LYS A 119 16.90 25.18 17.19
CA LYS A 119 17.44 26.55 17.33
C LYS A 119 17.76 27.23 15.99
N LEU A 120 17.01 26.91 14.93
CA LEU A 120 17.17 27.52 13.62
C LEU A 120 16.24 28.72 13.52
N PRO A 121 16.60 29.80 12.80
CA PRO A 121 15.71 30.93 12.58
C PRO A 121 14.34 30.50 12.06
N ILE A 122 13.29 31.15 12.55
CA ILE A 122 11.89 31.01 12.11
C ILE A 122 11.62 31.98 10.97
#